data_AF-A0A1S8S7X6-F1
#
_entry.id   AF-A0A1S8S7X6-F1
#
_cell.length_a   1.000
_cell.length_b   1.000
_cell.length_c   1.000
_cell.angle_alpha   90.00
_cell.angle_beta   90.00
_cell.angle_gamma   90.00
#
_symmetry.space_group_name_H-M   'P 1'
#
loop_
_entity.id
_entity.type
_entity.pdbx_description
1 polymer ?
#
loop_
_entity_poly.entity_id
_entity_poly.type
_entity_poly.pdbx_seq_one_letter_code
_entity_poly.pdbx_strand_id
1 'polypeptide(L)'
;MGVKRTCYDSFYPFKVLSQHGLRRIDFEPITILYGGNGSGKSTALNVIAEKIGVSRDSIYNKSNFFPDYVNICDIYVETDIPKNSRIITSDDVFDYILNIRSINEGIDIKREKLFEEYLESKYSRFQMKSMADYEQ
;
A
#
# COMPACT_ATOMS: atom_id res chain seq x y z
N MET A 1 37.50 2.92 -16.03
CA MET A 1 36.32 2.10 -15.64
C MET A 1 35.26 3.03 -15.12
N GLY A 2 34.19 3.26 -15.89
CA GLY A 2 33.13 4.21 -15.55
C GLY A 2 32.28 3.66 -14.41
N VAL A 3 32.27 4.36 -13.28
CA VAL A 3 31.33 4.10 -12.19
C VAL A 3 29.92 4.33 -12.73
N LYS A 4 29.13 3.26 -12.91
CA LYS A 4 27.69 3.39 -13.14
C LYS A 4 27.09 4.05 -11.90
N ARG A 5 26.89 5.36 -11.94
CA ARG A 5 26.11 6.09 -10.94
C ARG A 5 24.64 5.77 -11.19
N THR A 6 24.17 4.67 -10.65
CA THR A 6 22.74 4.45 -10.50
C THR A 6 22.30 5.26 -9.28
N CYS A 7 21.77 6.47 -9.51
CA CYS A 7 21.08 7.23 -8.48
C CYS A 7 19.83 6.44 -8.08
N TYR A 8 19.97 5.47 -7.18
CA TYR A 8 18.84 4.82 -6.57
C TYR A 8 18.36 5.72 -5.43
N ASP A 9 17.20 6.34 -5.63
CA ASP A 9 16.62 7.26 -4.63
C ASP A 9 16.10 6.49 -3.39
N SER A 10 15.97 5.17 -3.48
CA SER A 10 15.54 4.33 -2.36
C SER A 10 15.99 2.87 -2.50
N PHE A 11 16.31 2.25 -1.36
CA PHE A 11 16.54 0.80 -1.22
C PHE A 11 15.26 0.07 -0.77
N TYR A 12 14.10 0.71 -0.82
CA TYR A 12 12.81 0.07 -0.55
C TYR A 12 12.69 -1.26 -1.32
N PRO A 13 12.08 -2.32 -0.79
CA PRO A 13 11.59 -2.48 0.58
C PRO A 13 12.65 -2.98 1.56
N PHE A 14 13.93 -3.13 1.15
CA PHE A 14 15.02 -3.50 2.05
C PHE A 14 15.13 -2.50 3.20
N LYS A 15 15.50 -3.01 4.37
CA LYS A 15 15.59 -2.25 5.64
C LYS A 15 14.25 -1.74 6.18
N VAL A 16 13.10 -1.98 5.55
CA VAL A 16 11.81 -1.61 6.17
C VAL A 16 11.40 -2.66 7.21
N LEU A 17 11.17 -3.90 6.76
CA LEU A 17 10.75 -4.99 7.65
C LEU A 17 11.92 -5.57 8.45
N SER A 18 13.10 -5.66 7.82
CA SER A 18 14.29 -6.23 8.46
C SER A 18 14.87 -5.36 9.58
N GLN A 19 14.66 -4.03 9.56
CA GLN A 19 15.03 -3.17 10.69
C GLN A 19 14.23 -3.49 11.95
N HIS A 20 13.00 -3.99 11.80
CA HIS A 20 12.14 -4.39 12.90
C HIS A 20 12.33 -5.88 13.27
N GLY A 21 13.28 -6.57 12.65
CA GLY A 21 13.55 -7.99 12.91
C GLY A 21 12.41 -8.93 12.46
N LEU A 22 11.48 -8.46 11.64
CA LEU A 22 10.38 -9.29 11.13
C LEU A 22 10.94 -10.35 10.17
N ARG A 23 10.83 -11.63 10.55
CA ARG A 23 11.34 -12.77 9.77
C ARG A 23 10.24 -13.68 9.24
N ARG A 24 9.09 -13.74 9.91
CA ARG A 24 7.97 -14.63 9.61
C ARG A 24 6.68 -13.99 10.10
N ILE A 25 5.60 -14.21 9.35
CA ILE A 25 4.22 -13.94 9.76
C ILE A 25 3.46 -15.24 9.55
N ASP A 26 2.80 -15.71 10.60
CA ASP A 26 1.81 -16.78 10.52
C ASP A 26 0.43 -16.13 10.53
N PHE A 27 -0.46 -16.58 9.64
CA PHE A 27 -1.78 -15.96 9.45
C PHE A 27 -2.87 -16.74 10.15
N GLU A 28 -3.73 -16.00 10.85
CA GLU A 28 -5.05 -16.43 11.29
C GLU A 28 -6.12 -15.94 10.30
N PRO A 29 -7.36 -16.49 10.34
CA PRO A 29 -8.45 -16.06 9.45
C PRO A 29 -8.66 -14.54 9.41
N ILE A 30 -8.41 -13.88 10.54
CA ILE A 30 -8.32 -12.42 10.64
C ILE A 30 -6.98 -12.07 11.29
N THR A 31 -6.09 -11.46 10.51
CA THR A 31 -4.79 -10.99 10.97
C THR A 31 -4.71 -9.48 10.82
N ILE A 32 -4.40 -8.75 11.90
CA ILE A 32 -4.32 -7.28 11.91
C ILE A 32 -2.88 -6.85 12.15
N LEU A 33 -2.30 -6.13 11.18
CA LEU A 33 -1.01 -5.45 11.37
C LEU A 33 -1.28 -4.02 11.89
N TYR A 34 -0.92 -3.76 13.15
CA TYR A 34 -1.13 -2.47 13.80
C TYR A 34 0.20 -1.77 14.14
N GLY A 35 0.24 -0.44 13.99
CA GLY A 35 1.44 0.38 14.24
C GLY A 35 1.39 1.74 13.55
N GLY A 36 2.33 2.63 13.89
CA GLY A 36 2.38 4.00 13.36
C GLY A 36 2.82 4.10 11.88
N ASN A 37 2.73 5.30 11.29
CA ASN A 37 3.22 5.54 9.93
C ASN A 37 4.72 5.22 9.82
N GLY A 38 5.13 4.61 8.70
CA GLY A 38 6.52 4.19 8.49
C GLY A 38 6.90 2.86 9.15
N SER A 39 6.02 2.23 9.95
CA SER A 39 6.33 0.93 10.62
C SER A 39 6.40 -0.28 9.68
N GLY A 40 6.19 -0.10 8.37
CA GLY A 40 6.31 -1.16 7.38
C GLY A 40 5.05 -2.00 7.11
N LYS A 41 3.89 -1.68 7.72
CA LYS A 41 2.63 -2.43 7.49
C LYS A 41 2.26 -2.55 6.01
N SER A 42 2.18 -1.41 5.30
CA SER A 42 1.86 -1.38 3.87
C SER A 42 2.92 -2.12 3.05
N THR A 43 4.18 -2.07 3.46
CA THR A 43 5.26 -2.83 2.84
C THR A 43 5.06 -4.34 2.99
N ALA A 44 4.72 -4.83 4.19
CA ALA A 44 4.41 -6.23 4.41
C ALA A 44 3.24 -6.69 3.52
N LEU A 45 2.15 -5.92 3.49
CA LEU A 45 0.99 -6.22 2.65
C LEU A 45 1.33 -6.24 1.15
N ASN A 46 2.12 -5.28 0.67
CA ASN A 46 2.56 -5.26 -0.74
C ASN A 46 3.45 -6.46 -1.08
N VAL A 47 4.38 -6.85 -0.20
CA VAL A 47 5.25 -8.01 -0.40
C VAL A 47 4.43 -9.29 -0.46
N ILE A 48 3.47 -9.47 0.47
CA ILE A 48 2.56 -10.61 0.46
C ILE A 48 1.79 -10.65 -0.86
N ALA A 49 1.14 -9.54 -1.23
CA ALA A 49 0.32 -9.45 -2.43
C ALA A 49 1.07 -9.80 -3.72
N GLU A 50 2.31 -9.30 -3.88
CA GLU A 50 3.15 -9.66 -5.02
C GLU A 50 3.64 -11.10 -4.96
N LYS A 51 3.98 -11.62 -3.78
CA LYS A 51 4.43 -13.01 -3.63
C LYS A 51 3.36 -14.01 -4.05
N ILE A 52 2.10 -13.69 -3.77
CA ILE A 52 0.94 -14.54 -4.13
C ILE A 52 0.31 -14.20 -5.48
N GLY A 53 0.75 -13.12 -6.13
CA GLY A 53 0.25 -12.71 -7.44
C GLY A 53 -1.22 -12.28 -7.46
N VAL A 54 -1.75 -11.70 -6.38
CA VAL A 54 -3.14 -11.21 -6.35
C VAL A 54 -3.31 -9.92 -7.15
N SER A 55 -4.51 -9.70 -7.66
CA SER A 55 -4.85 -8.49 -8.40
C SER A 55 -4.83 -7.24 -7.53
N ARG A 56 -4.58 -6.08 -8.16
CA ARG A 56 -4.61 -4.75 -7.56
C ARG A 56 -5.20 -3.76 -8.56
N ASP A 57 -5.95 -2.76 -8.07
CA ASP A 57 -6.50 -1.68 -8.92
C ASP A 57 -5.58 -0.45 -8.94
N SER A 58 -5.10 -0.01 -7.78
CA SER A 58 -4.21 1.13 -7.62
C SER A 58 -2.76 0.85 -8.02
N ILE A 59 -2.12 1.83 -8.67
CA ILE A 59 -0.67 1.81 -8.87
C ILE A 59 0.01 1.96 -7.50
N TYR A 60 1.12 1.27 -7.31
CA TYR A 60 1.97 1.48 -6.14
C TYR A 60 3.43 1.61 -6.53
N ASN A 61 4.19 2.26 -5.66
CA ASN A 61 5.60 2.54 -5.93
C ASN A 61 6.42 1.25 -5.81
N LYS A 62 6.81 0.70 -6.95
CA LYS A 62 7.83 -0.36 -7.04
C LYS A 62 9.18 0.32 -7.23
N SER A 63 10.05 0.18 -6.25
CA SER A 63 11.48 0.40 -6.48
C SER A 63 12.03 -0.73 -7.37
N ASN A 64 13.19 -0.50 -7.98
CA ASN A 64 13.90 -1.54 -8.74
C ASN A 64 14.26 -2.77 -7.90
N PHE A 65 14.33 -2.63 -6.57
CA PHE A 65 14.68 -3.70 -5.64
C PHE A 65 13.47 -4.50 -5.13
N PHE A 66 12.24 -4.05 -5.43
CA PHE A 66 11.03 -4.71 -4.94
C PHE A 66 10.90 -6.15 -5.46
N PRO A 67 11.06 -6.43 -6.77
CA PRO A 67 10.98 -7.80 -7.29
C PRO A 67 12.04 -8.71 -6.65
N ASP A 68 13.27 -8.22 -6.51
CA ASP A 68 14.36 -8.98 -5.88
C ASP A 68 14.03 -9.35 -4.43
N TYR A 69 13.44 -8.41 -3.68
CA TYR A 69 13.00 -8.66 -2.30
C TYR A 69 11.88 -9.71 -2.23
N VAL A 70 10.89 -9.66 -3.12
CA VAL A 70 9.80 -10.65 -3.17
C VAL A 70 10.33 -12.03 -3.53
N ASN A 71 11.32 -12.10 -4.44
CA ASN A 71 11.92 -13.36 -4.87
C ASN A 71 12.65 -14.09 -3.73
N ILE A 72 13.27 -13.36 -2.80
CA ILE A 72 13.96 -13.96 -1.63
C ILE A 72 13.03 -14.26 -0.45
N CYS A 73 11.79 -13.76 -0.46
CA CYS A 73 10.81 -14.13 0.56
C CYS A 73 10.20 -15.49 0.23
N ASP A 74 9.96 -16.32 1.24
CA ASP A 74 9.27 -17.60 1.08
C ASP A 74 7.82 -17.50 1.55
N ILE A 75 6.97 -18.35 0.97
CA ILE A 75 5.58 -18.51 1.41
C ILE A 75 5.26 -19.99 1.54
N TYR A 76 4.59 -20.33 2.63
CA TYR A 76 3.95 -21.62 2.81
C TYR A 76 2.44 -21.43 2.72
N VAL A 77 1.80 -22.22 1.86
CA VAL A 77 0.37 -22.15 1.58
C VAL A 77 -0.21 -23.54 1.86
N GLU A 78 -1.01 -23.67 2.92
CA GLU A 78 -1.61 -24.96 3.30
C GLU A 78 -2.77 -25.35 2.38
N THR A 79 -3.53 -24.37 1.90
CA THR A 79 -4.66 -24.55 0.98
C THR A 79 -4.61 -23.51 -0.13
N ASP A 80 -5.12 -23.85 -1.31
CA ASP A 80 -5.08 -22.97 -2.48
C ASP A 80 -5.60 -21.55 -2.18
N ILE A 81 -4.90 -20.56 -2.71
CA ILE A 81 -5.31 -19.16 -2.61
C ILE A 81 -6.55 -18.95 -3.48
N PRO A 82 -7.67 -18.44 -2.94
CA PRO A 82 -8.88 -18.21 -3.73
C PRO A 82 -8.62 -17.33 -4.96
N LYS A 83 -9.22 -17.68 -6.10
CA LYS A 83 -9.04 -16.97 -7.38
C LYS A 83 -9.42 -15.48 -7.33
N ASN A 84 -10.31 -15.11 -6.42
CA ASN A 84 -10.81 -13.74 -6.26
C ASN A 84 -10.08 -12.96 -5.16
N SER A 85 -8.97 -13.50 -4.63
CA SER A 85 -8.13 -12.78 -3.67
C SER A 85 -7.55 -11.52 -4.29
N ARG A 86 -7.55 -10.42 -3.53
CA ARG A 86 -7.19 -9.08 -4.00
C ARG A 86 -6.53 -8.29 -2.86
N ILE A 87 -5.59 -7.42 -3.20
CA ILE A 87 -5.14 -6.37 -2.28
C ILE A 87 -6.05 -5.15 -2.44
N ILE A 88 -6.60 -4.68 -1.33
CA ILE A 88 -7.39 -3.44 -1.26
C ILE A 88 -6.59 -2.46 -0.41
N THR A 89 -6.40 -1.27 -0.93
CA THR A 89 -5.65 -0.19 -0.29
C THR A 89 -6.53 1.02 -0.05
N SER A 90 -6.00 1.98 0.71
CA SER A 90 -6.68 3.25 0.91
C SER A 90 -7.07 3.90 -0.41
N ASP A 91 -6.16 3.88 -1.38
CA ASP A 91 -6.32 4.58 -2.65
C ASP A 91 -7.45 3.94 -3.48
N ASP A 92 -7.59 2.61 -3.45
CA ASP A 92 -8.70 1.91 -4.09
C ASP A 92 -10.07 2.34 -3.50
N VAL A 93 -10.14 2.50 -2.17
CA VAL A 93 -11.36 2.93 -1.48
C VAL A 93 -11.66 4.41 -1.77
N PHE A 94 -10.63 5.27 -1.77
CA PHE A 94 -10.79 6.69 -2.05
C PHE A 94 -11.21 6.95 -3.49
N ASP A 95 -10.57 6.32 -4.48
CA ASP A 95 -10.92 6.43 -5.90
C ASP A 95 -12.38 6.04 -6.14
N TYR A 96 -12.84 4.96 -5.48
CA TYR A 96 -14.24 4.54 -5.55
C TYR A 96 -15.19 5.62 -5.00
N ILE A 97 -14.90 6.17 -3.81
CA ILE A 97 -15.73 7.22 -3.20
C ILE A 97 -15.79 8.47 -4.09
N LEU A 98 -14.66 8.90 -4.66
CA LEU A 98 -14.61 10.05 -5.55
C LEU A 98 -15.45 9.82 -6.81
N ASN A 99 -15.36 8.63 -7.42
CA ASN A 99 -16.18 8.27 -8.59
C ASN A 99 -17.68 8.35 -8.28
N ILE A 100 -18.13 7.83 -7.12
CA ILE A 100 -19.55 7.89 -6.72
C ILE A 100 -20.01 9.34 -6.57
N ARG A 101 -19.21 10.21 -5.96
CA ARG A 101 -19.53 11.64 -5.82
C ARG A 101 -19.62 12.33 -7.18
N SER A 102 -18.68 12.06 -8.10
CA SER A 102 -18.72 12.62 -9.45
C SER A 102 -19.98 12.22 -10.22
N ILE A 103 -20.42 10.96 -10.09
CA ILE A 103 -21.65 10.46 -10.72
C ILE A 103 -22.88 11.15 -10.12
N ASN A 104 -22.93 11.28 -8.79
CA ASN A 104 -24.08 11.86 -8.08
C ASN A 104 -24.22 13.38 -8.30
N GLU A 105 -23.11 14.10 -8.49
CA GLU A 105 -23.11 15.54 -8.67
C GLU A 105 -23.24 15.98 -10.14
N GLY A 106 -23.18 15.05 -11.11
CA GLY A 106 -23.35 15.34 -12.54
C GLY A 106 -22.26 16.27 -13.12
N ILE A 107 -21.11 16.38 -12.46
CA ILE A 107 -20.05 17.34 -12.80
C ILE A 107 -18.79 16.60 -13.27
N ASP A 108 -18.54 16.67 -14.58
CA ASP A 108 -17.35 16.14 -15.26
C ASP A 108 -16.11 17.06 -15.08
N ILE A 109 -16.20 18.14 -14.28
CA ILE A 109 -15.24 19.26 -14.29
C ILE A 109 -14.36 19.36 -13.02
N LYS A 110 -14.55 18.51 -11.98
CA LYS A 110 -13.82 18.68 -10.70
C LYS A 110 -12.92 17.53 -10.27
N ARG A 111 -12.70 16.53 -11.12
CA ARG A 111 -11.91 15.36 -10.71
C ARG A 111 -10.49 15.74 -10.27
N GLU A 112 -9.81 16.59 -11.03
CA GLU A 112 -8.42 16.99 -10.78
C GLU A 112 -8.28 17.84 -9.52
N LYS A 113 -9.17 18.84 -9.32
CA LYS A 113 -9.18 19.69 -8.13
C LYS A 113 -9.52 18.91 -6.84
N LEU A 114 -10.48 17.99 -6.91
CA LEU A 114 -10.85 17.13 -5.78
C LEU A 114 -9.70 16.17 -5.42
N PHE A 115 -8.92 15.75 -6.43
CA PHE A 115 -7.72 14.95 -6.25
C PHE A 115 -6.57 15.75 -5.64
N GLU A 116 -6.37 17.00 -6.04
CA GLU A 116 -5.40 17.93 -5.44
C GLU A 116 -5.73 18.24 -3.98
N GLU A 117 -7.00 18.57 -3.67
CA GLU A 117 -7.46 18.78 -2.29
C GLU A 117 -7.25 17.51 -1.43
N TYR A 118 -7.43 16.32 -2.02
CA TYR A 118 -7.13 15.05 -1.34
C TYR A 118 -5.64 14.82 -1.12
N LEU A 119 -4.78 15.07 -2.10
CA LEU A 119 -3.32 14.95 -1.94
C LEU A 119 -2.83 15.92 -0.86
N GLU A 120 -3.34 17.15 -0.85
CA GLU A 120 -3.08 18.12 0.22
C GLU A 120 -3.53 17.58 1.59
N SER A 121 -4.72 16.99 1.70
CA SER A 121 -5.21 16.34 2.93
C SER A 121 -4.36 15.13 3.35
N LYS A 122 -4.01 14.23 2.44
CA LYS A 122 -3.25 12.99 2.70
C LYS A 122 -1.82 13.27 3.15
N TYR A 123 -1.18 14.29 2.57
CA TYR A 123 0.15 14.73 2.95
C TYR A 123 0.14 15.82 4.03
N SER A 124 -1.03 16.41 4.34
CA SER A 124 -1.21 17.17 5.56
C SER A 124 -0.98 16.25 6.75
N ARG A 125 -0.35 16.77 7.81
CA ARG A 125 -0.01 16.00 9.01
C ARG A 125 -1.24 15.65 9.85
N PHE A 126 -2.29 15.10 9.27
CA PHE A 126 -3.45 14.65 10.03
C PHE A 126 -3.13 13.31 10.70
N GLN A 127 -2.95 13.37 12.01
CA GLN A 127 -2.73 12.21 12.87
C GLN A 127 -4.07 11.94 13.56
N MET A 128 -4.80 10.92 13.11
CA MET A 128 -6.06 10.53 13.75
C MET A 128 -5.74 9.99 15.16
N LYS A 129 -6.12 10.72 16.20
CA LYS A 129 -5.84 10.39 17.62
C LYS A 129 -7.04 9.75 18.30
N SER A 130 -8.24 9.89 17.75
CA SER A 130 -9.46 9.27 18.30
C SER A 130 -10.57 9.08 17.25
N MET A 131 -11.57 8.25 17.59
CA MET A 131 -12.79 8.07 16.77
C MET A 131 -13.63 9.35 16.65
N ALA A 132 -13.42 10.35 17.50
CA ALA A 132 -14.08 11.65 17.39
C ALA A 132 -13.52 12.51 16.23
N ASP A 133 -12.37 12.13 15.68
CA ASP A 133 -11.73 12.84 14.57
C ASP A 133 -12.34 12.44 13.20
N TYR A 134 -13.33 11.53 13.18
CA TYR A 134 -13.94 11.00 11.96
C TYR A 134 -15.11 11.87 11.42
N GLU A 135 -15.66 12.77 12.24
CA GLU A 135 -16.85 13.57 11.90
C GLU A 135 -16.55 14.98 11.37
N GLN A 136 -15.30 15.27 10.96
CA GLN A 136 -14.93 16.59 10.41
C GLN A 136 -14.72 16.57 8.89
#